data_AF-A0A965LG54-F1
#
_entry.id   AF-A0A965LG54-F1
#
_cell.length_a   1.000
_cell.length_b   1.000
_cell.length_c   1.000
_cell.angle_alpha   90.00
_cell.angle_beta   90.00
_cell.angle_gamma   90.00
#
_symmetry.space_group_name_H-M   'P 1'
#
loop_
_entity.id
_entity.type
_entity.pdbx_description
1 polymer ?
#
loop_
_entity_poly.entity_id
_entity_poly.type
_entity_poly.pdbx_seq_one_letter_code
_entity_poly.pdbx_strand_id
1 'polypeptide(L)'
;MKFPFLGMKTRLHAKSNHNPKLAILREIKRSQGLSVSELCQRVGLSYMGIKQHCIGLEREGYLDTWRRPKGMGRPEKAYRLTDGAREFFPSRYPQFSLQILEAVKESFGSLAPEKILLNIYKAETARYEHKLEKLDGESRFRGLAQLREEDGYMSEYSFDNSSRNHRITEFNSAIQDCLDAFPVIRDYERQMFEKVLRTKVRRDEERVAGLYRCTFTASS
;
A
#
# COMPACT_ATOMS: atom_id res chain seq x y z
N MET A 1 -21.38 -21.51 9.37
CA MET A 1 -19.97 -21.93 9.18
C MET A 1 -19.10 -20.87 9.88
N LYS A 2 -18.45 -21.22 11.00
CA LYS A 2 -17.64 -20.27 11.79
C LYS A 2 -16.26 -20.15 11.14
N PHE A 3 -15.93 -19.00 10.57
CA PHE A 3 -14.56 -18.73 10.14
C PHE A 3 -13.70 -18.52 11.40
N PRO A 4 -12.53 -19.17 11.50
CA PRO A 4 -11.61 -18.90 12.58
C PRO A 4 -11.13 -17.46 12.41
N PHE A 5 -11.31 -16.64 13.45
CA PHE A 5 -10.69 -15.33 13.57
C PHE A 5 -9.17 -15.54 13.49
N LEU A 6 -8.61 -15.47 12.29
CA LEU A 6 -7.17 -15.52 12.07
C LEU A 6 -6.64 -14.17 12.51
N GLY A 7 -6.34 -14.07 13.80
CA GLY A 7 -5.57 -12.97 14.34
C GLY A 7 -4.25 -12.89 13.60
N MET A 8 -4.15 -11.99 12.62
CA MET A 8 -2.88 -11.48 12.13
C MET A 8 -2.22 -10.78 13.31
N LYS A 9 -1.47 -11.57 14.08
CA LYS A 9 -0.55 -11.07 15.09
C LYS A 9 0.35 -10.06 14.39
N THR A 10 0.21 -8.79 14.76
CA THR A 10 1.08 -7.68 14.35
C THR A 10 2.48 -7.90 14.95
N ARG A 11 3.19 -8.93 14.48
CA ARG A 11 4.50 -9.36 15.01
C ARG A 11 5.66 -8.46 14.57
N LEU A 12 5.39 -7.36 13.86
CA LEU A 12 6.39 -6.33 13.58
C LEU A 12 6.52 -5.29 14.69
N HIS A 13 5.57 -5.22 15.64
CA HIS A 13 5.64 -4.20 16.70
C HIS A 13 6.63 -4.51 17.83
N ALA A 14 6.95 -5.79 18.06
CA ALA A 14 7.78 -6.20 19.19
C ALA A 14 9.30 -6.13 18.92
N LYS A 15 9.75 -6.13 17.66
CA LYS A 15 11.20 -6.10 17.31
C LYS A 15 11.75 -4.70 16.99
N SER A 16 11.00 -3.63 17.25
CA SER A 16 11.41 -2.27 16.83
C SER A 16 11.90 -1.34 17.95
N ASN A 17 12.09 -1.82 19.18
CA ASN A 17 12.63 -0.95 20.24
C ASN A 17 14.09 -0.51 20.01
N HIS A 18 14.77 -1.07 19.00
CA HIS A 18 16.14 -0.70 18.61
C HIS A 18 16.24 0.16 17.34
N ASN A 19 15.14 0.66 16.78
CA ASN A 19 15.20 1.58 15.63
C ASN A 19 14.97 3.04 16.08
N PRO A 20 16.03 3.87 16.16
CA PRO A 20 15.95 5.28 16.54
C PRO A 20 14.94 6.10 15.72
N LYS A 21 14.85 5.84 14.41
CA LYS A 21 13.89 6.54 13.54
C LYS A 21 12.45 6.24 13.95
N LEU A 22 12.11 4.97 14.22
CA LEU A 22 10.74 4.63 14.64
C LEU A 22 10.43 5.15 16.04
N ALA A 23 11.40 5.16 16.96
CA ALA A 23 11.23 5.76 18.27
C ALA A 23 10.90 7.26 18.17
N ILE A 24 11.64 8.01 17.34
CA ILE A 24 11.36 9.43 17.06
C ILE A 24 9.95 9.61 16.49
N LEU A 25 9.59 8.87 15.43
CA LEU A 25 8.27 8.98 14.81
C LEU A 25 7.13 8.69 15.81
N ARG A 26 7.30 7.70 16.70
CA ARG A 26 6.33 7.37 17.76
C ARG A 26 6.17 8.48 18.79
N GLU A 27 7.26 9.11 19.21
CA GLU A 27 7.19 10.22 20.17
C GLU A 27 6.58 11.48 19.56
N ILE A 28 6.88 11.77 18.30
CA ILE A 28 6.21 12.86 17.56
C ILE A 28 4.72 12.54 17.40
N LYS A 29 4.34 11.29 17.07
CA LYS A 29 2.92 10.88 16.93
C LYS A 29 2.08 11.11 18.19
N ARG A 30 2.70 10.98 19.37
CA ARG A 30 2.07 11.18 20.68
C ARG A 30 2.12 12.63 21.16
N SER A 31 2.42 13.57 20.28
CA SER A 31 2.53 15.00 20.60
C SER A 31 1.99 15.87 19.47
N GLN A 32 2.08 17.20 19.64
CA GLN A 32 1.78 18.19 18.61
C GLN A 32 3.06 18.68 17.91
N GLY A 33 4.05 17.78 17.81
CA GLY A 33 5.40 18.07 17.34
C GLY A 33 6.38 18.30 18.49
N LEU A 34 7.66 18.01 18.22
CA LEU A 34 8.74 18.06 19.21
C LEU A 34 9.99 18.71 18.63
N SER A 35 10.67 19.50 19.44
CA SER A 35 12.04 19.93 19.20
C SER A 35 13.02 18.77 19.35
N VAL A 36 14.23 18.93 18.82
CA VAL A 36 15.33 17.96 19.01
C VAL A 36 15.61 17.74 20.49
N SER A 37 15.57 18.80 21.31
CA SER A 37 15.85 18.70 22.75
C SER A 37 14.79 17.88 23.49
N GLU A 38 13.50 18.08 23.19
CA GLU A 38 12.42 17.25 23.77
C GLU A 38 12.53 15.79 23.31
N LEU A 39 12.90 15.55 22.05
CA LEU A 39 13.15 14.20 21.55
C LEU A 39 14.34 13.52 22.24
N CYS A 40 15.40 14.26 22.58
CA CYS A 40 16.51 13.70 23.36
C CYS A 40 16.03 13.20 24.72
N GLN A 41 15.18 13.98 25.40
CA GLN A 41 14.63 13.61 26.70
C GLN A 41 13.72 12.37 26.61
N ARG A 42 12.93 12.23 25.54
CA ARG A 42 11.98 11.13 25.38
C ARG A 42 12.60 9.85 24.83
N VAL A 43 13.57 9.96 23.93
CA VAL A 43 14.16 8.81 23.22
C VAL A 43 15.47 8.36 23.88
N GLY A 44 16.15 9.23 24.64
CA GLY A 44 17.39 8.88 25.35
C GLY A 44 18.64 8.82 24.46
N LEU A 45 18.65 9.53 23.33
CA LEU A 45 19.79 9.63 22.42
C LEU A 45 20.43 11.02 22.46
N SER A 46 21.67 11.10 21.98
CA SER A 46 22.39 12.37 21.89
C SER A 46 21.69 13.35 20.95
N TYR A 47 21.89 14.64 21.20
CA TYR A 47 21.30 15.71 20.38
C TYR A 47 21.68 15.59 18.90
N MET A 48 22.94 15.26 18.59
CA MET A 48 23.37 15.03 17.21
C MET A 48 22.76 13.76 16.61
N GLY A 49 22.60 12.69 17.39
CA GLY A 49 21.93 11.47 16.93
C GLY A 49 20.48 11.74 16.52
N ILE A 50 19.70 12.38 17.40
CA ILE A 50 18.31 12.77 17.10
C ILE A 50 18.26 13.71 15.90
N LYS A 51 19.10 14.76 15.87
CA LYS A 51 19.09 15.76 14.79
C LYS A 51 19.34 15.10 13.42
N GLN A 52 20.30 14.19 13.32
CA GLN A 52 20.59 13.50 12.06
C GLN A 52 19.43 12.61 11.61
N HIS A 53 18.81 11.86 12.53
CA HIS A 53 17.63 11.07 12.19
C HIS A 53 16.46 11.95 11.75
N CYS A 54 16.19 13.06 12.42
CA CYS A 54 15.13 13.99 12.03
C CYS A 54 15.39 14.62 10.64
N ILE A 55 16.63 14.97 10.31
CA ILE A 55 16.99 15.48 8.97
C ILE A 55 16.77 14.39 7.91
N GLY A 56 17.16 13.14 8.19
CA GLY A 56 16.93 12.01 7.29
C GLY A 56 15.44 11.78 7.03
N LEU A 57 14.64 11.74 8.10
CA LEU A 57 13.18 11.58 8.02
C LEU A 57 12.49 12.77 7.33
N GLU A 58 13.00 13.99 7.49
CA GLU A 58 12.53 15.18 6.76
C GLU A 58 12.83 15.08 5.27
N ARG A 59 14.03 14.60 4.89
CA ARG A 59 14.39 14.33 3.48
C ARG A 59 13.58 13.20 2.85
N GLU A 60 13.27 12.17 3.62
CA GLU A 60 12.41 11.05 3.22
C GLU A 60 10.92 11.46 3.16
N GLY A 61 10.58 12.70 3.54
CA GLY A 61 9.22 13.23 3.47
C GLY A 61 8.29 12.77 4.59
N TYR A 62 8.83 12.17 5.66
CA TYR A 62 8.06 11.68 6.83
C TYR A 62 7.89 12.74 7.92
N LEU A 63 8.78 13.72 7.95
CA LEU A 63 8.70 14.87 8.84
C LEU A 63 8.69 16.16 8.05
N ASP A 64 8.02 17.16 8.58
CA ASP A 64 8.27 18.55 8.24
C ASP A 64 8.53 19.34 9.53
N THR A 65 8.80 20.64 9.39
CA THR A 65 9.19 21.47 10.52
C THR A 65 8.40 22.76 10.58
N TRP A 66 8.16 23.22 11.81
CA TRP A 66 7.45 24.47 12.06
C TRP A 66 8.08 25.23 13.21
N ARG A 67 7.85 26.55 13.23
CA ARG A 67 8.25 27.41 14.34
C ARG A 67 7.14 27.44 15.37
N ARG A 68 7.35 26.74 16.49
CA ARG A 68 6.39 26.70 17.58
C ARG A 68 6.64 27.88 18.52
N PRO A 69 5.64 28.76 18.76
CA PRO A 69 5.76 29.84 19.73
C PRO A 69 6.13 29.31 21.11
N LYS A 70 6.97 30.03 21.83
CA LYS A 70 7.38 29.73 23.20
C LYS A 70 7.04 30.94 24.06
N GLY A 71 6.62 30.71 25.32
CA GLY A 71 6.11 31.77 26.19
C GLY A 71 7.07 32.97 26.34
N MET A 72 8.37 32.72 26.47
CA MET A 72 9.40 33.76 26.46
C MET A 72 10.58 33.30 25.58
N GLY A 73 11.06 34.17 24.69
CA GLY A 73 12.17 33.90 23.77
C GLY A 73 11.75 33.61 22.33
N ARG A 74 12.75 33.27 21.48
CA ARG A 74 12.53 32.99 20.05
C ARG A 74 11.72 31.69 19.88
N PRO A 75 10.74 31.64 18.95
CA PRO A 75 10.05 30.41 18.58
C PRO A 75 11.04 29.29 18.26
N GLU A 76 10.79 28.09 18.76
CA GLU A 76 11.67 26.94 18.58
C GLU A 76 11.26 26.11 17.36
N LYS A 77 12.26 25.50 16.70
CA LYS A 77 12.01 24.58 15.58
C LYS A 77 11.50 23.25 16.16
N ALA A 78 10.29 22.88 15.80
CA ALA A 78 9.69 21.58 16.13
C ALA A 78 9.49 20.76 14.85
N TYR A 79 9.71 19.45 14.95
CA TYR A 79 9.37 18.46 13.94
C TYR A 79 7.95 17.95 14.17
N ARG A 80 7.18 17.77 13.09
CA ARG A 80 5.87 17.09 13.12
C ARG A 80 5.80 16.07 11.97
N LEU A 81 4.85 15.14 12.07
CA LEU A 81 4.66 14.12 11.06
C LEU A 81 3.97 14.71 9.83
N THR A 82 4.36 14.24 8.66
CA THR A 82 3.57 14.38 7.43
C THR A 82 2.63 13.18 7.28
N ASP A 83 1.78 13.22 6.26
CA ASP A 83 0.95 12.07 5.88
C ASP A 83 1.78 10.85 5.44
N GLY A 84 2.99 11.07 4.91
CA GLY A 84 3.91 10.00 4.52
C GLY A 84 4.27 9.09 5.69
N ALA A 85 4.33 9.61 6.92
CA ALA A 85 4.67 8.81 8.08
C ALA A 85 3.57 7.82 8.51
N ARG A 86 2.39 7.83 7.87
CA ARG A 86 1.25 6.96 8.23
C ARG A 86 1.60 5.47 8.15
N GLU A 87 2.50 5.08 7.24
CA GLU A 87 2.93 3.69 7.04
C GLU A 87 3.60 3.06 8.27
N PHE A 88 4.18 3.88 9.16
CA PHE A 88 4.87 3.41 10.35
C PHE A 88 3.94 3.08 11.53
N PHE A 89 2.65 3.39 11.41
CA PHE A 89 1.68 3.22 12.49
C PHE A 89 0.67 2.12 12.16
N PRO A 90 0.28 1.30 13.15
CA PRO A 90 -0.73 0.28 12.93
C PRO A 90 -2.02 0.88 12.38
N SER A 91 -2.58 0.22 11.37
CA SER A 91 -3.88 0.54 10.81
C SER A 91 -4.78 -0.69 10.80
N ARG A 92 -6.09 -0.45 10.94
CA ARG A 92 -7.14 -1.47 10.88
C ARG A 92 -7.85 -1.49 9.52
N TYR A 93 -7.35 -0.76 8.51
CA TYR A 93 -8.05 -0.61 7.22
C TYR A 93 -8.37 -1.95 6.54
N PRO A 94 -7.44 -2.92 6.40
CA PRO A 94 -7.76 -4.18 5.72
C PRO A 94 -8.90 -4.94 6.40
N GLN A 95 -8.85 -5.05 7.74
CA GLN A 95 -9.88 -5.73 8.51
C GLN A 95 -11.20 -4.96 8.50
N PHE A 96 -11.16 -3.63 8.52
CA PHE A 96 -12.37 -2.81 8.45
C PHE A 96 -13.06 -2.91 7.09
N SER A 97 -12.31 -2.93 5.98
CA SER A 97 -12.86 -3.14 4.63
C SER A 97 -13.57 -4.49 4.51
N LEU A 98 -12.99 -5.56 5.05
CA LEU A 98 -13.67 -6.87 5.08
C LEU A 98 -14.93 -6.85 5.94
N GLN A 99 -14.89 -6.18 7.10
CA GLN A 99 -16.08 -6.03 7.95
C GLN A 99 -17.21 -5.27 7.25
N ILE A 100 -16.89 -4.27 6.43
CA ILE A 100 -17.88 -3.56 5.60
C ILE A 100 -18.52 -4.54 4.60
N LEU A 101 -17.70 -5.34 3.90
CA LEU A 101 -18.22 -6.31 2.92
C LEU A 101 -19.10 -7.37 3.59
N GLU A 102 -18.76 -7.84 4.79
CA GLU A 102 -19.61 -8.76 5.54
C GLU A 102 -20.90 -8.08 6.00
N ALA A 103 -20.85 -6.84 6.51
CA ALA A 103 -22.06 -6.11 6.90
C ALA A 103 -23.00 -5.85 5.71
N VAL A 104 -22.44 -5.60 4.52
CA VAL A 104 -23.20 -5.51 3.26
C VAL A 104 -23.88 -6.84 2.96
N LYS A 105 -23.16 -7.96 3.12
CA LYS A 105 -23.69 -9.30 2.91
C LYS A 105 -24.86 -9.60 3.83
N GLU A 106 -24.74 -9.25 5.11
CA GLU A 106 -25.78 -9.43 6.12
C GLU A 106 -27.02 -8.58 5.82
N SER A 107 -26.82 -7.35 5.35
CA SER A 107 -27.91 -6.39 5.12
C SER A 107 -28.62 -6.59 3.77
N PHE A 108 -27.90 -7.00 2.73
CA PHE A 108 -28.38 -6.98 1.34
C PHE A 108 -28.26 -8.33 0.61
N GLY A 109 -27.86 -9.39 1.32
CA GLY A 109 -27.78 -10.74 0.80
C GLY A 109 -26.39 -11.16 0.28
N SER A 110 -26.24 -12.46 0.03
CA SER A 110 -24.95 -13.10 -0.27
C SER A 110 -24.22 -12.55 -1.50
N LEU A 111 -24.95 -12.07 -2.51
CA LEU A 111 -24.39 -11.57 -3.76
C LEU A 111 -24.03 -10.08 -3.73
N ALA A 112 -24.47 -9.34 -2.71
CA ALA A 112 -24.27 -7.90 -2.64
C ALA A 112 -22.78 -7.47 -2.60
N PRO A 113 -21.90 -8.15 -1.84
CA PRO A 113 -20.47 -7.80 -1.82
C PRO A 113 -19.83 -7.96 -3.21
N GLU A 114 -20.13 -9.04 -3.92
CA GLU A 114 -19.58 -9.29 -5.26
C GLU A 114 -20.02 -8.21 -6.26
N LYS A 115 -21.28 -7.76 -6.17
CA LYS A 115 -21.79 -6.66 -7.00
C LYS A 115 -21.07 -5.33 -6.72
N ILE A 116 -20.75 -5.05 -5.46
CA ILE A 116 -19.95 -3.87 -5.08
C ILE A 116 -18.53 -4.00 -5.64
N LEU A 117 -17.89 -5.15 -5.46
CA LEU A 117 -16.55 -5.42 -5.97
C LEU A 117 -16.49 -5.28 -7.50
N LEU A 118 -17.49 -5.79 -8.23
CA LEU A 118 -17.62 -5.60 -9.67
C LEU A 118 -17.65 -4.11 -10.05
N ASN A 119 -18.39 -3.28 -9.31
CA ASN A 119 -18.47 -1.85 -9.58
C ASN A 119 -17.15 -1.13 -9.28
N ILE A 120 -16.43 -1.54 -8.25
CA ILE A 120 -15.07 -1.04 -7.96
C ILE A 120 -14.15 -1.37 -9.13
N TYR A 121 -14.15 -2.63 -9.61
CA TYR A 121 -13.31 -3.02 -10.75
C TYR A 121 -13.69 -2.34 -12.05
N LYS A 122 -14.97 -2.01 -12.27
CA LYS A 122 -15.38 -1.18 -13.41
C LYS A 122 -14.79 0.24 -13.32
N ALA A 123 -14.82 0.85 -12.15
CA ALA A 123 -14.23 2.18 -11.94
C ALA A 123 -12.70 2.15 -12.11
N GLU A 124 -12.02 1.13 -11.57
CA GLU A 124 -10.58 0.94 -11.76
C GLU A 124 -10.21 0.71 -13.22
N THR A 125 -10.97 -0.13 -13.93
CA THR A 125 -10.79 -0.33 -15.37
C THR A 125 -10.85 1.01 -16.12
N ALA A 126 -11.88 1.82 -15.87
CA ALA A 126 -12.03 3.12 -16.52
C ALA A 126 -10.89 4.08 -16.16
N ARG A 127 -10.42 4.07 -14.91
CA ARG A 127 -9.26 4.87 -14.45
C ARG A 127 -8.00 4.50 -15.24
N TYR A 128 -7.69 3.22 -15.36
CA TYR A 128 -6.52 2.75 -16.12
C TYR A 128 -6.67 3.02 -17.62
N GLU A 129 -7.83 2.77 -18.21
CA GLU A 129 -8.07 3.05 -19.63
C GLU A 129 -7.85 4.52 -19.96
N HIS A 130 -8.32 5.44 -19.10
CA HIS A 130 -8.12 6.87 -19.25
C HIS A 130 -6.64 7.26 -19.14
N LYS A 131 -5.93 6.79 -18.10
CA LYS A 131 -4.49 7.09 -17.93
C LYS A 131 -3.63 6.55 -19.07
N LEU A 132 -4.04 5.46 -19.70
CA LEU A 132 -3.31 4.79 -20.78
C LEU A 132 -3.85 5.13 -22.16
N GLU A 133 -4.81 6.05 -22.32
CA GLU A 133 -5.56 6.26 -23.57
C GLU A 133 -4.68 6.40 -24.82
N LYS A 134 -3.54 7.08 -24.68
CA LYS A 134 -2.59 7.39 -25.75
C LYS A 134 -1.51 6.32 -25.98
N LEU A 135 -1.52 5.23 -25.21
CA LEU A 135 -0.54 4.16 -25.28
C LEU A 135 -1.12 2.91 -25.96
N ASP A 136 -0.30 2.25 -26.77
CA ASP A 136 -0.61 1.04 -27.50
C ASP A 136 0.52 -0.01 -27.39
N GLY A 137 0.23 -1.24 -27.84
CA GLY A 137 1.18 -2.35 -27.86
C GLY A 137 1.96 -2.50 -26.56
N GLU A 138 3.27 -2.70 -26.67
CA GLU A 138 4.20 -2.82 -25.54
C GLU A 138 4.16 -1.61 -24.58
N SER A 139 4.02 -0.39 -25.10
CA SER A 139 4.00 0.82 -24.26
C SER A 139 2.81 0.81 -23.30
N ARG A 140 1.68 0.25 -23.73
CA ARG A 140 0.47 0.07 -22.92
C ARG A 140 0.67 -0.96 -21.81
N PHE A 141 1.36 -2.07 -22.08
CA PHE A 141 1.72 -3.07 -21.06
C PHE A 141 2.64 -2.47 -19.99
N ARG A 142 3.69 -1.75 -20.42
CA ARG A 142 4.60 -1.06 -19.50
C ARG A 142 3.87 -0.02 -18.65
N GLY A 143 2.99 0.76 -19.27
CA GLY A 143 2.17 1.74 -18.57
C GLY A 143 1.24 1.10 -17.53
N LEU A 144 0.56 -0.01 -17.86
CA LEU A 144 -0.25 -0.73 -16.89
C LEU A 144 0.60 -1.27 -15.73
N ALA A 145 1.76 -1.89 -16.02
CA ALA A 145 2.65 -2.39 -14.98
C ALA A 145 3.10 -1.27 -14.01
N GLN A 146 3.42 -0.08 -14.53
CA GLN A 146 3.76 1.07 -13.71
C GLN A 146 2.60 1.54 -12.83
N LEU A 147 1.38 1.62 -13.37
CA LEU A 147 0.21 2.01 -12.57
C LEU A 147 -0.07 0.98 -11.45
N ARG A 148 0.14 -0.30 -11.73
CA ARG A 148 0.02 -1.36 -10.73
C ARG A 148 1.12 -1.31 -9.66
N GLU A 149 2.33 -0.90 -10.03
CA GLU A 149 3.40 -0.59 -9.07
C GLU A 149 2.97 0.55 -8.13
N GLU A 150 2.47 1.65 -8.68
CA GLU A 150 1.97 2.81 -7.91
C GLU A 150 0.81 2.44 -6.96
N ASP A 151 -0.05 1.50 -7.37
CA ASP A 151 -1.14 1.00 -6.54
C ASP A 151 -0.69 -0.07 -5.52
N GLY A 152 0.61 -0.40 -5.45
CA GLY A 152 1.21 -1.25 -4.43
C GLY A 152 1.25 -2.74 -4.74
N TYR A 153 1.08 -3.15 -6.00
CA TYR A 153 1.13 -4.57 -6.41
C TYR A 153 2.54 -5.10 -6.65
N MET A 154 3.57 -4.24 -6.57
CA MET A 154 4.96 -4.64 -6.80
C MET A 154 5.10 -5.29 -8.19
N SER A 155 4.84 -4.51 -9.22
CA SER A 155 4.51 -4.96 -10.58
C SER A 155 5.61 -4.65 -11.59
N GLU A 156 5.99 -5.65 -12.38
CA GLU A 156 7.02 -5.55 -13.40
C GLU A 156 6.51 -6.02 -14.77
N TYR A 157 6.95 -5.34 -15.83
CA TYR A 157 6.73 -5.77 -17.22
C TYR A 157 7.94 -6.53 -17.77
N SER A 158 7.68 -7.60 -18.54
CA SER A 158 8.68 -8.28 -19.35
C SER A 158 8.10 -8.77 -20.69
N PHE A 159 8.98 -8.98 -21.67
CA PHE A 159 8.63 -9.61 -22.94
C PHE A 159 9.39 -10.93 -23.09
N ASP A 160 8.67 -12.01 -23.37
CA ASP A 160 9.26 -13.31 -23.68
C ASP A 160 9.55 -13.40 -25.18
N ASN A 161 10.82 -13.30 -25.56
CA ASN A 161 11.24 -13.39 -26.96
C ASN A 161 11.01 -14.79 -27.57
N SER A 162 11.04 -15.85 -26.76
CA SER A 162 10.88 -17.22 -27.25
C SER A 162 9.41 -17.53 -27.55
N SER A 163 8.51 -17.16 -26.64
CA SER A 163 7.08 -17.40 -26.83
C SER A 163 6.33 -16.22 -27.47
N ARG A 164 7.01 -15.10 -27.75
CA ARG A 164 6.42 -13.84 -28.20
C ARG A 164 5.25 -13.35 -27.32
N ASN A 165 5.42 -13.44 -26.01
CA ASN A 165 4.37 -13.05 -25.06
C ASN A 165 4.77 -11.82 -24.25
N HIS A 166 3.82 -10.90 -24.06
CA HIS A 166 3.91 -9.86 -23.04
C HIS A 166 3.55 -10.44 -21.67
N ARG A 167 4.29 -10.05 -20.63
CA ARG A 167 4.03 -10.46 -19.24
C ARG A 167 4.04 -9.27 -18.30
N ILE A 168 3.05 -9.21 -17.42
CA ILE A 168 3.06 -8.37 -16.22
C ILE A 168 3.09 -9.30 -15.02
N THR A 169 4.09 -9.16 -14.14
CA THR A 169 4.27 -10.00 -12.96
C THR A 169 4.15 -9.12 -11.71
N GLU A 170 3.25 -9.50 -10.82
CA GLU A 170 3.02 -8.83 -9.54
C GLU A 170 3.54 -9.71 -8.41
N PHE A 171 4.40 -9.15 -7.54
CA PHE A 171 4.98 -9.85 -6.40
C PHE A 171 4.27 -9.55 -5.07
N ASN A 172 3.27 -8.67 -5.10
CA ASN A 172 2.39 -8.38 -3.97
C ASN A 172 0.93 -8.29 -4.42
N SER A 173 0.01 -8.54 -3.51
CA SER A 173 -1.39 -8.13 -3.68
C SER A 173 -1.74 -7.10 -2.61
N ALA A 174 -1.97 -5.86 -3.04
CA ALA A 174 -2.40 -4.77 -2.16
C ALA A 174 -3.74 -5.04 -1.44
N ILE A 175 -4.49 -6.03 -1.92
CA ILE A 175 -5.81 -6.43 -1.43
C ILE A 175 -5.87 -7.94 -1.13
N GLN A 176 -4.76 -8.57 -0.76
CA GLN A 176 -4.66 -10.03 -0.55
C GLN A 176 -5.79 -10.59 0.33
N ASP A 177 -6.10 -9.91 1.43
CA ASP A 177 -7.18 -10.30 2.36
C ASP A 177 -8.55 -10.33 1.66
N CYS A 178 -8.84 -9.39 0.77
CA CYS A 178 -10.06 -9.36 -0.03
C CYS A 178 -10.06 -10.47 -1.09
N LEU A 179 -8.92 -10.71 -1.75
CA LEU A 179 -8.74 -11.76 -2.75
C LEU A 179 -8.96 -13.16 -2.16
N ASP A 180 -8.53 -13.38 -0.91
CA ASP A 180 -8.73 -14.63 -0.19
C ASP A 180 -10.19 -14.79 0.27
N ALA A 181 -10.85 -13.70 0.70
CA ALA A 181 -12.26 -13.72 1.12
C ALA A 181 -13.26 -13.80 -0.06
N PHE A 182 -12.93 -13.21 -1.21
CA PHE A 182 -13.80 -13.11 -2.38
C PHE A 182 -13.07 -13.56 -3.65
N PRO A 183 -13.03 -14.88 -3.94
CA PRO A 183 -12.28 -15.41 -5.07
C PRO A 183 -12.68 -14.84 -6.45
N VAL A 184 -13.92 -14.37 -6.59
CA VAL A 184 -14.44 -13.71 -7.80
C VAL A 184 -13.58 -12.51 -8.24
N ILE A 185 -12.85 -11.89 -7.31
CA ILE A 185 -11.91 -10.80 -7.62
C ILE A 185 -10.87 -11.22 -8.66
N ARG A 186 -10.42 -12.49 -8.67
CA ARG A 186 -9.45 -12.99 -9.65
C ARG A 186 -9.98 -12.87 -11.09
N ASP A 187 -11.27 -13.12 -11.27
CA ASP A 187 -11.93 -12.96 -12.55
C ASP A 187 -12.11 -11.50 -12.93
N TYR A 188 -12.44 -10.63 -11.97
CA TYR A 188 -12.55 -9.20 -12.22
C TYR A 188 -11.20 -8.57 -12.54
N GLU A 189 -10.12 -8.96 -11.87
CA GLU A 189 -8.75 -8.56 -12.23
C GLU A 189 -8.40 -8.98 -13.64
N ARG A 190 -8.61 -10.26 -13.99
CA ARG A 190 -8.36 -10.74 -15.35
C ARG A 190 -9.14 -9.92 -16.38
N GLN A 191 -10.46 -9.72 -16.18
CA GLN A 191 -11.30 -8.95 -17.11
C GLN A 191 -10.86 -7.49 -17.23
N MET A 192 -10.43 -6.88 -16.12
CA MET A 192 -9.86 -5.54 -16.12
C MET A 192 -8.58 -5.50 -16.95
N PHE A 193 -7.64 -6.43 -16.75
CA PHE A 193 -6.42 -6.52 -17.56
C PHE A 193 -6.77 -6.72 -19.04
N GLU A 194 -7.73 -7.59 -19.36
CA GLU A 194 -8.14 -7.83 -20.75
C GLU A 194 -8.68 -6.55 -21.42
N LYS A 195 -9.54 -5.82 -20.71
CA LYS A 195 -10.12 -4.56 -21.21
C LYS A 195 -9.06 -3.49 -21.36
N VAL A 196 -8.28 -3.26 -20.30
CA VAL A 196 -7.24 -2.23 -20.29
C VAL A 196 -6.23 -2.53 -21.37
N LEU A 197 -5.73 -3.75 -21.52
CA LEU A 197 -4.70 -4.11 -22.52
C LEU A 197 -5.28 -4.36 -23.92
N ARG A 198 -6.61 -4.43 -24.06
CA ARG A 198 -7.32 -4.71 -25.32
C ARG A 198 -6.93 -6.05 -25.96
N THR A 199 -6.59 -7.03 -25.13
CA THR A 199 -6.23 -8.39 -25.57
C THR A 199 -6.58 -9.41 -24.49
N LYS A 200 -6.66 -10.68 -24.85
CA LYS A 200 -6.89 -11.76 -23.88
C LYS A 200 -5.66 -11.98 -23.03
N VAL A 201 -5.88 -12.20 -21.73
CA VAL A 201 -4.79 -12.47 -20.79
C VAL A 201 -5.04 -13.75 -20.00
N ARG A 202 -3.98 -14.52 -19.81
CA ARG A 202 -3.95 -15.64 -18.86
C ARG A 202 -3.43 -15.12 -17.53
N ARG A 203 -4.19 -15.31 -16.45
CA ARG A 203 -3.79 -15.04 -15.07
C ARG A 203 -3.32 -16.34 -14.42
N ASP A 204 -2.12 -16.34 -13.86
CA ASP A 204 -1.52 -17.48 -13.17
C ASP A 204 -1.00 -17.02 -11.80
N GLU A 205 -1.36 -17.71 -10.72
CA GLU A 205 -1.04 -17.31 -9.34
C GLU A 205 -0.26 -18.42 -8.65
N GLU A 206 0.91 -18.05 -8.11
CA GLU A 206 1.78 -18.92 -7.32
C GLU A 206 1.95 -18.36 -5.91
N ARG A 207 1.83 -19.22 -4.90
CA ARG A 207 2.05 -18.87 -3.49
C ARG A 207 2.93 -19.92 -2.83
N VAL A 208 4.11 -19.51 -2.35
CA VAL A 208 5.08 -20.41 -1.71
C VAL A 208 5.70 -19.71 -0.50
N ALA A 209 5.58 -20.30 0.69
CA ALA A 209 6.25 -19.84 1.92
C ALA A 209 6.14 -18.33 2.21
N GLY A 210 4.94 -17.75 2.02
CA GLY A 210 4.66 -16.33 2.24
C GLY A 210 5.02 -15.41 1.05
N LEU A 211 5.63 -15.96 0.00
CA LEU A 211 5.80 -15.29 -1.28
C LEU A 211 4.51 -15.39 -2.10
N TYR A 212 4.24 -14.33 -2.84
CA TYR A 212 3.13 -14.22 -3.78
C TYR A 212 3.70 -13.85 -5.15
N ARG A 213 3.16 -14.47 -6.19
CA ARG A 213 3.43 -14.09 -7.57
C ARG A 213 2.15 -14.25 -8.38
N CYS A 214 1.73 -13.21 -9.08
CA CYS A 214 0.65 -13.28 -10.05
C CYS A 214 1.16 -12.80 -11.41
N THR A 215 1.04 -13.66 -12.43
CA THR A 215 1.52 -13.37 -13.78
C THR A 215 0.34 -13.24 -14.74
N PHE A 216 0.24 -12.11 -15.42
CA PHE A 216 -0.67 -11.87 -16.53
C PHE A 216 0.10 -12.00 -17.83
N THR A 217 -0.27 -12.98 -18.67
CA THR A 217 0.39 -13.27 -19.95
C THR A 217 -0.55 -13.00 -21.11
N ALA A 218 -0.09 -12.25 -22.12
CA ALA A 218 -0.80 -12.01 -23.37
C ALA A 218 0.10 -12.35 -24.56
N SER A 219 -0.46 -12.95 -25.60
CA SER A 219 0.27 -13.14 -26.85
C SER A 219 0.36 -11.84 -27.64
N SER A 220 1.52 -11.63 -28.27
CA SER A 220 1.79 -10.53 -29.22
C SER A 220 0.90 -10.60 -30.45
#